data_AF-A0ABD0XZF9-F1
#
_entry.id   AF-A0ABD0XZF9-F1
#
_cell.length_a   1.000
_cell.length_b   1.000
_cell.length_c   1.000
_cell.angle_alpha   90.00
_cell.angle_beta   90.00
_cell.angle_gamma   90.00
#
_symmetry.space_group_name_H-M   'P 1'
#
loop_
_entity.id
_entity.type
_entity.pdbx_description
1 polymer ?
#
loop_
_entity_poly.entity_id
_entity_poly.type
_entity_poly.pdbx_seq_one_letter_code
_entity_poly.pdbx_strand_id
1 'polypeptide(L)'
;MALSTWYVIKHLRERHVVFIAIVNSFVHVFMYTYYMLAAMGPNYRKYLWWKPYVTKLQIGQFIIIIGYQLSLVLYGCDINSSSMIFFILNTISFLLLFANFYKKAYITKREQYKQQQLKSK
;
A
#
# COMPACT_ATOMS: atom_id res chain seq x y z
N MET A 1 3.46 -10.05 6.53
CA MET A 1 2.85 -10.76 5.39
C MET A 1 3.24 -12.23 5.36
N ALA A 2 4.52 -12.63 5.33
CA ALA A 2 4.89 -14.06 5.20
C ALA A 2 4.28 -15.02 6.26
N LEU A 3 4.38 -14.70 7.55
CA LEU A 3 3.84 -15.54 8.63
C LEU A 3 2.30 -15.61 8.62
N SER A 4 1.64 -14.48 8.41
CA SER A 4 0.18 -14.41 8.32
C SER A 4 -0.34 -15.16 7.10
N THR A 5 0.33 -15.06 5.94
CA THR A 5 -0.02 -15.80 4.72
C THR A 5 0.19 -17.30 4.87
N TRP A 6 1.27 -17.74 5.52
CA TRP A 6 1.48 -19.15 5.82
C TRP A 6 0.38 -19.72 6.72
N TYR A 7 0.00 -18.97 7.76
CA TYR A 7 -1.08 -19.36 8.65
C TYR A 7 -2.41 -19.52 7.90
N VAL A 8 -2.75 -18.56 7.02
CA VAL A 8 -3.96 -18.60 6.18
C VAL A 8 -3.94 -19.81 5.25
N ILE A 9 -2.88 -19.99 4.46
CA ILE A 9 -2.82 -21.09 3.48
C ILE A 9 -2.99 -22.45 4.18
N LYS A 10 -2.46 -22.58 5.40
CA LYS A 10 -2.49 -23.84 6.15
C LYS A 10 -3.82 -24.09 6.87
N HIS A 11 -4.48 -23.06 7.40
CA HIS A 11 -5.65 -23.22 8.28
C HIS A 11 -6.96 -22.66 7.70
N LEU A 12 -6.88 -21.67 6.81
CA LEU A 12 -8.02 -20.91 6.30
C LEU A 12 -7.93 -20.87 4.78
N ARG A 13 -8.56 -21.85 4.12
CA ARG A 13 -8.62 -21.91 2.65
C ARG A 13 -9.65 -20.91 2.12
N GLU A 14 -9.36 -19.63 2.32
CA GLU A 14 -10.22 -18.51 1.99
C GLU A 14 -9.97 -18.04 0.55
N ARG A 15 -10.92 -18.32 -0.35
CA ARG A 15 -10.80 -18.00 -1.78
C ARG A 15 -10.62 -16.51 -2.07
N HIS A 16 -11.20 -15.64 -1.24
CA HIS A 16 -11.12 -14.19 -1.42
C HIS A 16 -9.70 -13.63 -1.20
N VAL A 17 -8.82 -14.35 -0.49
CA VAL A 17 -7.42 -13.97 -0.27
C VAL A 17 -6.62 -14.00 -1.58
N VAL A 18 -7.02 -14.84 -2.55
CA VAL A 18 -6.38 -14.91 -3.87
C VAL A 18 -6.56 -13.60 -4.63
N PHE A 19 -7.75 -13.00 -4.58
CA PHE A 19 -8.02 -11.71 -5.22
C PHE A 19 -7.13 -10.60 -4.63
N ILE A 20 -7.01 -10.55 -3.30
CA ILE A 20 -6.12 -9.61 -2.59
C ILE A 20 -4.67 -9.80 -3.02
N ALA A 21 -4.21 -11.05 -3.14
CA ALA A 21 -2.85 -11.38 -3.57
C ALA A 21 -2.56 -10.95 -5.01
N ILE A 22 -3.53 -11.09 -5.93
CA ILE A 22 -3.40 -10.66 -7.33
C ILE A 22 -3.25 -9.13 -7.39
N VAL A 23 -4.16 -8.40 -6.73
CA VAL A 23 -4.12 -6.92 -6.71
C VAL A 23 -2.82 -6.42 -6.07
N ASN A 24 -2.38 -7.06 -4.99
CA ASN A 24 -1.10 -6.75 -4.36
C ASN A 24 0.07 -6.98 -5.31
N SER A 25 0.13 -8.14 -5.95
CA SER A 25 1.20 -8.48 -6.90
C SER A 25 1.27 -7.47 -8.03
N PHE A 26 0.12 -7.07 -8.59
CA PHE A 26 0.06 -6.05 -9.65
C PHE A 26 0.70 -4.72 -9.24
N VAL A 27 0.38 -4.21 -8.05
CA VAL A 27 0.99 -2.96 -7.55
C VAL A 27 2.47 -3.16 -7.23
N HIS A 28 2.84 -4.34 -6.74
CA HIS A 28 4.24 -4.69 -6.49
C HIS A 28 5.07 -4.71 -7.77
N VAL A 29 4.52 -5.11 -8.93
CA VAL A 29 5.22 -4.98 -10.22
C VAL A 29 5.68 -3.54 -10.45
N PHE A 30 4.80 -2.55 -10.27
CA PHE A 30 5.16 -1.13 -10.44
C PHE A 30 6.19 -0.66 -9.40
N MET A 31 6.04 -1.10 -8.15
CA MET A 31 6.97 -0.72 -7.08
C MET A 31 8.38 -1.29 -7.32
N TYR A 32 8.50 -2.56 -7.66
CA TYR A 32 9.80 -3.18 -7.93
C TYR A 32 10.42 -2.66 -9.23
N THR A 33 9.60 -2.34 -10.24
CA THR A 33 10.08 -1.66 -11.46
C THR A 33 10.71 -0.31 -11.09
N TYR A 34 10.08 0.46 -10.21
CA TYR A 34 10.65 1.71 -9.71
C TYR A 34 11.99 1.49 -8.98
N TYR A 35 12.10 0.45 -8.13
CA TYR A 35 13.35 0.16 -7.43
C TYR A 35 14.47 -0.31 -8.36
N MET A 36 14.15 -1.11 -9.37
CA MET A 36 15.10 -1.52 -10.41
C MET A 36 15.65 -0.29 -11.14
N LEU A 37 14.78 0.61 -11.61
CA LEU A 37 15.17 1.87 -12.25
C LEU A 37 16.00 2.77 -11.33
N ALA A 38 15.69 2.79 -10.03
CA ALA A 38 16.46 3.54 -9.05
C ALA A 38 17.86 2.97 -8.78
N ALA A 39 18.04 1.65 -8.98
CA ALA A 39 19.32 0.96 -8.81
C ALA A 39 20.25 1.06 -10.03
N MET A 40 19.73 1.33 -11.23
CA MET A 40 20.50 1.47 -12.48
C MET A 40 21.43 2.70 -12.55
N GLY A 41 21.51 3.50 -11.48
CA GLY A 41 22.51 4.56 -11.32
C GLY A 41 21.99 5.98 -11.50
N PRO A 42 22.89 6.99 -11.37
CA PRO A 42 22.52 8.40 -11.31
C PRO A 42 21.87 8.94 -12.59
N ASN A 43 22.20 8.36 -13.75
CA ASN A 43 21.62 8.76 -15.04
C ASN A 43 20.10 8.51 -15.12
N TYR A 44 19.60 7.46 -14.46
CA TYR A 44 18.18 7.11 -14.46
C TYR A 44 17.38 7.82 -13.36
N ARG A 45 18.05 8.42 -12.36
CA ARG A 45 17.38 9.13 -11.27
C ARG A 45 16.56 10.34 -11.75
N LYS A 46 16.96 10.95 -12.87
CA LYS A 46 16.24 12.07 -13.49
C LYS A 46 14.81 11.68 -13.92
N TYR A 47 14.59 10.42 -14.29
CA TYR A 47 13.29 9.92 -14.74
C TYR A 47 12.39 9.39 -13.60
N LEU A 48 12.84 9.43 -12.34
CA LEU A 48 12.09 8.92 -11.17
C LEU A 48 11.04 9.90 -10.61
N TRP A 49 10.63 10.91 -11.38
CA TRP A 49 9.63 11.91 -10.96
C TRP A 49 8.28 11.31 -10.55
N TRP A 50 8.01 10.05 -10.93
CA TRP A 50 6.74 9.38 -10.74
C TRP A 50 6.68 8.59 -9.42
N LYS A 51 7.74 8.67 -8.60
CA LYS A 51 7.80 8.12 -7.24
C LYS A 51 6.54 8.37 -6.38
N PRO A 52 5.98 9.61 -6.28
CA PRO A 52 4.77 9.84 -5.48
C PRO A 52 3.55 9.11 -6.04
N TYR A 53 3.47 8.87 -7.34
CA TYR A 53 2.35 8.13 -7.94
C TYR A 53 2.40 6.66 -7.54
N VAL A 54 3.59 6.06 -7.46
CA VAL A 54 3.77 4.69 -6.94
C VAL A 54 3.27 4.59 -5.49
N THR A 55 3.64 5.54 -4.63
CA THR A 55 3.14 5.56 -3.23
C THR A 55 1.62 5.77 -3.17
N LYS A 56 1.05 6.63 -4.03
CA LYS A 56 -0.41 6.82 -4.11
C LYS A 56 -1.13 5.55 -4.58
N LEU A 57 -0.57 4.82 -5.55
CA LEU A 57 -1.12 3.54 -6.01
C LEU A 57 -1.15 2.51 -4.87
N GLN A 58 -0.09 2.43 -4.06
CA GLN A 58 -0.06 1.55 -2.88
C GLN A 58 -1.11 1.94 -1.83
N ILE A 59 -1.30 3.23 -1.56
CA ILE A 59 -2.35 3.70 -0.64
C ILE A 59 -3.75 3.37 -1.19
N GLY A 60 -3.97 3.62 -2.49
CA GLY A 60 -5.22 3.29 -3.16
C GLY A 60 -5.54 1.80 -3.10
N GLN A 61 -4.55 0.93 -3.28
CA GLN A 61 -4.69 -0.51 -3.11
C GLN A 61 -5.23 -0.87 -1.72
N PHE A 62 -4.65 -0.31 -0.64
CA PHE A 62 -5.12 -0.62 0.71
C PHE A 62 -6.57 -0.19 0.94
N ILE A 63 -6.98 0.95 0.39
CA ILE A 63 -8.36 1.44 0.49
C ILE A 63 -9.33 0.48 -0.24
N ILE A 64 -8.98 0.03 -1.45
CA ILE A 64 -9.78 -0.92 -2.22
C ILE A 64 -9.90 -2.26 -1.48
N ILE A 65 -8.79 -2.76 -0.93
CA ILE A 65 -8.78 -4.01 -0.14
C ILE A 65 -9.68 -3.88 1.11
N ILE A 66 -9.59 -2.77 1.85
CA ILE A 66 -10.46 -2.54 3.01
C ILE A 66 -11.94 -2.52 2.59
N GLY A 67 -12.26 -1.83 1.49
CA GLY A 67 -13.64 -1.78 0.97
C GLY A 67 -14.15 -3.17 0.53
N TYR A 68 -13.30 -3.97 -0.11
CA TYR A 68 -13.62 -5.33 -0.51
C TYR A 68 -13.86 -6.25 0.70
N GLN A 69 -13.00 -6.18 1.71
CA GLN A 69 -13.17 -6.91 2.96
C GLN A 69 -14.43 -6.48 3.72
N LEU A 70 -14.70 -5.17 3.82
CA LEU A 70 -15.92 -4.70 4.48
C LEU A 70 -17.19 -5.17 3.75
N SER A 71 -17.17 -5.16 2.41
CA SER A 71 -18.27 -5.67 1.60
C SER A 71 -18.53 -7.15 1.90
N LEU A 72 -17.47 -7.97 1.96
CA LEU A 72 -17.58 -9.39 2.29
C LEU A 72 -18.18 -9.64 3.69
N VAL A 73 -17.90 -8.77 4.68
CA VAL A 73 -18.53 -8.85 6.01
C VAL A 73 -20.03 -8.55 5.91
N LEU A 74 -20.40 -7.48 5.19
CA LEU A 74 -21.79 -7.01 5.08
C LEU A 74 -22.69 -7.98 4.31
N TYR A 75 -22.17 -8.65 3.27
CA TYR A 75 -22.91 -9.65 2.50
C TYR A 75 -23.04 -11.01 3.21
N GLY A 76 -22.54 -11.14 4.45
CA GLY A 76 -22.86 -12.28 5.32
C GLY A 76 -22.31 -13.63 4.83
N CYS A 77 -21.13 -13.64 4.21
CA CYS A 77 -20.48 -14.90 3.86
C CYS A 77 -20.02 -15.63 5.14
N ASP A 78 -20.30 -16.94 5.27
CA ASP A 78 -19.86 -17.80 6.38
C ASP A 78 -18.32 -17.92 6.41
N ILE A 79 -17.66 -16.87 6.89
CA ILE A 79 -16.22 -16.75 7.05
C ILE A 79 -15.96 -16.61 8.55
N ASN A 80 -14.87 -17.19 9.03
CA ASN A 80 -14.50 -17.11 10.43
C ASN A 80 -14.21 -15.65 10.82
N SER A 81 -15.17 -15.00 11.50
CA SER A 81 -15.16 -13.57 11.79
C SER A 81 -13.89 -13.09 12.49
N SER A 82 -13.29 -13.93 13.33
CA SER A 82 -12.05 -13.61 14.05
C SER A 82 -10.85 -13.39 13.12
N SER A 83 -10.69 -14.27 12.11
CA SER A 83 -9.59 -14.18 11.15
C SER A 83 -9.74 -12.96 10.24
N MET A 84 -10.97 -12.65 9.85
CA MET A 84 -11.27 -11.50 9.01
C MET A 84 -10.97 -10.16 9.70
N ILE A 85 -11.32 -10.03 10.98
CA ILE A 85 -11.00 -8.85 11.80
C ILE A 85 -9.48 -8.64 11.88
N PHE A 86 -8.70 -9.73 12.06
CA PHE A 86 -7.24 -9.65 12.08
C PHE A 86 -6.67 -9.10 10.75
N PHE A 87 -7.18 -9.55 9.60
CA PHE A 87 -6.74 -9.04 8.29
C PHE A 87 -7.09 -7.57 8.07
N ILE A 88 -8.28 -7.15 8.51
CA ILE A 88 -8.71 -5.75 8.42
C ILE A 88 -7.79 -4.87 9.27
N LEU A 89 -7.53 -5.26 10.53
CA LEU A 89 -6.62 -4.52 11.42
C LEU A 89 -5.18 -4.46 10.87
N ASN A 90 -4.70 -5.56 10.29
CA ASN A 90 -3.38 -5.59 9.66
C ASN A 90 -3.30 -4.63 8.46
N THR A 91 -4.33 -4.61 7.62
CA THR A 91 -4.41 -3.72 6.45
C THR A 91 -4.51 -2.24 6.85
N ILE A 92 -5.28 -1.93 7.89
CA ILE A 92 -5.38 -0.55 8.45
C ILE A 92 -4.02 -0.08 8.96
N SER A 93 -3.27 -0.95 9.64
CA SER A 93 -1.94 -0.61 10.15
C SER A 93 -0.97 -0.24 9.02
N PHE A 94 -0.99 -0.98 7.90
CA PHE A 94 -0.23 -0.62 6.71
C PHE A 94 -0.70 0.70 6.08
N LEU A 95 -2.01 0.93 5.99
CA LEU A 95 -2.54 2.19 5.48
C LEU A 95 -2.04 3.39 6.29
N LEU A 96 -2.08 3.31 7.63
CA LEU A 96 -1.60 4.37 8.51
C LEU A 96 -0.08 4.61 8.34
N LEU A 97 0.70 3.54 8.23
CA LEU A 97 2.14 3.63 8.01
C LEU A 97 2.45 4.34 6.68
N PHE A 98 1.79 3.94 5.60
CA PHE A 98 1.98 4.53 4.28
C PHE A 98 1.44 5.96 4.19
N ALA A 99 0.33 6.26 4.87
CA ALA A 99 -0.21 7.62 4.96
C ALA A 99 0.77 8.55 5.70
N ASN A 100 1.34 8.09 6.83
CA ASN A 100 2.34 8.84 7.57
C ASN A 100 3.62 9.06 6.74
N PHE A 101 4.10 8.00 6.07
CA PHE A 101 5.23 8.11 5.14
C PHE A 101 4.95 9.12 4.03
N TYR A 102 3.77 9.07 3.40
CA TYR A 102 3.39 9.99 2.32
C TYR A 102 3.33 11.44 2.80
N LYS A 103 2.73 11.69 3.97
CA LYS A 103 2.68 13.02 4.59
C LYS A 103 4.08 13.56 4.84
N LYS A 104 4.95 12.78 5.48
CA LYS A 104 6.31 13.21 5.82
C LYS A 104 7.19 13.40 4.58
N ALA A 105 7.12 12.49 3.60
CA ALA A 105 7.99 12.50 2.44
C ALA A 105 7.61 13.55 1.38
N TYR A 106 6.30 13.81 1.21
CA TYR A 106 5.81 14.65 0.10
C TYR A 106 5.10 15.92 0.55
N ILE A 107 4.26 15.88 1.60
CA ILE A 107 3.49 17.05 2.04
C ILE A 107 4.41 18.01 2.81
N THR A 108 5.05 17.55 3.88
CA THR A 108 5.94 18.38 4.70
C THR A 108 7.10 18.95 3.89
N LYS A 109 7.70 18.16 2.99
CA LYS A 109 8.79 18.63 2.14
C LYS A 109 8.33 19.72 1.17
N ARG A 110 7.13 19.59 0.58
CA ARG A 110 6.55 20.61 -0.30
C ARG A 110 6.25 21.91 0.45
N GLU A 111 5.75 21.81 1.68
CA GLU A 111 5.47 22.97 2.53
C GLU A 111 6.75 23.72 2.92
N GLN A 112 7.82 23.00 3.26
CA GLN A 112 9.14 23.59 3.54
C GLN A 112 9.70 24.35 2.33
N TYR A 113 9.63 23.76 1.12
CA TYR A 113 10.05 24.45 -0.10
C TYR A 113 9.24 25.73 -0.35
N LYS A 114 7.92 25.71 -0.14
CA LYS A 114 7.07 26.90 -0.29
C LYS A 114 7.44 27.99 0.72
N GLN A 115 7.70 27.64 1.98
CA GLN A 115 8.10 28.59 3.02
C GLN A 115 9.47 29.21 2.74
N GLN A 116 10.43 28.43 2.23
CA GLN A 116 11.74 28.96 1.83
C GLN A 116 11.62 30.00 0.71
N GLN A 117 10.76 29.75 -0.29
CA GLN A 117 10.51 30.70 -1.38
C GLN A 117 9.77 31.97 -0.93
N LEU A 118 8.87 31.86 0.04
CA LEU A 118 8.18 33.01 0.63
C LEU A 118 9.11 33.88 1.47
N LYS A 119 10.13 33.30 2.12
CA LYS A 119 11.14 34.05 2.88
C LYS A 119 12.24 34.68 2.02
N SER A 120 12.42 34.21 0.78
CA SER A 120 13.43 34.74 -0.14
C SER A 120 12.91 35.87 -1.03
N LYS A 121 11.65 36.30 -0.85
CA LYS A 121 10.98 37.35 -1.61
C LYS A 121 10.67 38.51 -0.69
#